data_AF-A0A7S3KB32-F1
#
_entry.id   AF-A0A7S3KB32-F1
#
_cell.length_a   1.000
_cell.length_b   1.000
_cell.length_c   1.000
_cell.angle_alpha   90.00
_cell.angle_beta   90.00
_cell.angle_gamma   90.00
#
_symmetry.space_group_name_H-M   'P 1'
#
loop_
_entity.id
_entity.type
_entity.pdbx_description
1 polymer ?
#
loop_
_entity_poly.entity_id
_entity_poly.type
_entity_poly.pdbx_seq_one_letter_code
_entity_poly.pdbx_strand_id
1 'polypeptide(L)'
;LSHLSKLNPSLFPVIFETITPKSFFNVFKEGHARTQQAYITMLNLALRMPYHKLIDQLLSSSLFLPSLMNLLEHQSAIIRGKTLLTFVLLFKLDFRWMSLAQQELKFFNFLDRVQRESNKYFQSCLFCLVDTIIDIVSVIFKTVKDESSKIIKVGDIDFDKDRKDSKFDEILHRTEYKELQGDLTHFVIILDLMNSQIFKSRIISTEFIVTTSKLLEIMQGANFTGSI
;
A
#
# COMPACT_ATOMS: atom_id res chain seq x y z
N LEU A 1 10.06 -23.79 -12.70
CA LEU A 1 10.15 -22.69 -11.71
C LEU A 1 8.82 -22.44 -11.01
N SER A 2 7.79 -21.87 -11.65
CA SER A 2 6.51 -21.58 -10.94
C SER A 2 5.84 -22.78 -10.27
N HIS A 3 5.90 -23.98 -10.87
CA HIS A 3 5.44 -25.20 -10.21
C HIS A 3 6.31 -25.59 -8.99
N LEU A 4 7.63 -25.38 -9.06
CA LEU A 4 8.54 -25.64 -7.94
C LEU A 4 8.29 -24.66 -6.79
N SER A 5 8.08 -23.38 -7.08
CA SER A 5 7.74 -22.37 -6.07
C SER A 5 6.35 -22.58 -5.47
N LYS A 6 5.40 -23.19 -6.21
CA LYS A 6 4.10 -23.60 -5.66
C LYS A 6 4.24 -24.76 -4.68
N LEU A 7 5.06 -25.75 -5.02
CA LEU A 7 5.30 -26.94 -4.20
C LEU A 7 6.18 -26.61 -2.98
N ASN A 8 7.10 -25.67 -3.14
CA ASN A 8 7.96 -25.22 -2.07
C ASN A 8 8.24 -23.69 -2.17
N PRO A 9 7.39 -22.85 -1.54
CA PRO A 9 7.56 -21.39 -1.55
C PRO A 9 8.88 -20.90 -0.96
N SER A 10 9.56 -21.70 -0.12
CA SER A 10 10.87 -21.37 0.46
C SER A 10 12.00 -21.30 -0.57
N LEU A 11 11.79 -21.81 -1.79
CA LEU A 11 12.74 -21.70 -2.90
C LEU A 11 12.71 -20.33 -3.59
N PHE A 12 11.71 -19.49 -3.29
CA PHE A 12 11.58 -18.19 -3.95
C PHE A 12 12.83 -17.30 -3.79
N PRO A 13 13.43 -17.11 -2.60
CA PRO A 13 14.63 -16.30 -2.43
C PRO A 13 15.76 -16.76 -3.38
N VAL A 14 16.02 -18.07 -3.42
CA VAL A 14 17.06 -18.66 -4.28
C VAL A 14 16.77 -18.37 -5.76
N ILE A 15 15.54 -18.57 -6.20
CA ILE A 15 15.12 -18.31 -7.59
C ILE A 15 15.26 -16.82 -7.92
N PHE A 16 14.83 -15.95 -7.00
CA PHE A 16 14.81 -14.50 -7.18
C PHE A 16 16.22 -13.90 -7.23
N GLU A 17 17.12 -14.39 -6.39
CA GLU A 17 18.54 -14.01 -6.42
C GLU A 17 19.24 -14.55 -7.68
N THR A 18 18.97 -15.80 -8.07
CA THR A 18 19.59 -16.42 -9.26
C THR A 18 19.19 -15.72 -10.56
N ILE A 19 17.92 -15.36 -10.72
CA ILE A 19 17.43 -14.67 -11.93
C ILE A 19 17.75 -13.17 -11.86
N THR A 20 18.05 -12.65 -10.67
CA THR A 20 18.13 -11.24 -10.29
C THR A 20 16.77 -10.52 -10.30
N PRO A 21 16.55 -9.56 -9.38
CA PRO A 21 15.31 -8.76 -9.35
C PRO A 21 15.04 -8.03 -10.67
N LYS A 22 16.08 -7.47 -11.29
CA LYS A 22 15.96 -6.71 -12.55
C LYS A 22 15.40 -7.58 -13.68
N SER A 23 15.97 -8.75 -13.90
CA SER A 23 15.47 -9.69 -14.92
C SER A 23 14.07 -10.17 -14.59
N PHE A 24 13.80 -10.45 -13.31
CA PHE A 24 12.48 -10.86 -12.85
C PHE A 24 11.38 -9.84 -13.20
N PHE A 25 11.62 -8.54 -12.99
CA PHE A 25 10.67 -7.49 -13.34
C PHE A 25 10.61 -7.18 -14.84
N ASN A 26 11.71 -7.39 -15.58
CA ASN A 26 11.67 -7.29 -17.04
C ASN A 26 10.73 -8.33 -17.66
N VAL A 27 10.62 -9.52 -17.07
CA VAL A 27 9.65 -10.54 -17.50
C VAL A 27 8.21 -10.02 -17.37
N PHE A 28 7.89 -9.16 -16.41
CA PHE A 28 6.58 -8.52 -16.32
C PHE A 28 6.31 -7.55 -17.48
N LYS A 29 7.35 -6.92 -18.03
CA LYS A 29 7.23 -6.00 -19.16
C LYS A 29 7.20 -6.70 -20.51
N GLU A 30 8.15 -7.61 -20.74
CA GLU A 30 8.47 -8.15 -22.06
C GLU A 30 8.13 -9.65 -22.21
N GLY A 31 7.82 -10.32 -21.10
CA GLY A 31 7.49 -11.75 -21.13
C GLY A 31 6.17 -12.02 -21.84
N HIS A 32 6.06 -13.20 -22.46
CA HIS A 32 4.78 -13.65 -22.99
C HIS A 32 3.79 -13.98 -21.84
N ALA A 33 2.49 -13.93 -22.13
CA ALA A 33 1.41 -14.05 -21.12
C ALA A 33 1.59 -15.23 -20.15
N ARG A 34 1.96 -16.42 -20.64
CA ARG A 34 2.16 -17.61 -19.79
C ARG A 34 3.31 -17.43 -18.76
N THR A 35 4.39 -16.74 -19.14
CA THR A 35 5.54 -16.50 -18.25
C THR A 35 5.23 -15.37 -17.29
N GLN A 36 4.63 -14.27 -17.76
CA GLN A 36 4.14 -13.20 -16.88
C GLN A 36 3.20 -13.75 -15.79
N GLN A 37 2.23 -14.58 -16.18
CA GLN A 37 1.30 -15.22 -15.25
C GLN A 37 2.02 -16.15 -14.25
N ALA A 38 3.04 -16.87 -14.69
CA ALA A 38 3.83 -17.75 -13.84
C ALA A 38 4.64 -16.96 -12.81
N TYR A 39 5.28 -15.86 -13.22
CA TYR A 39 6.11 -15.01 -12.36
C TYR A 39 5.28 -14.21 -11.35
N ILE A 40 4.15 -13.62 -11.76
CA ILE A 40 3.28 -12.90 -10.82
C ILE A 40 2.68 -13.85 -9.78
N THR A 41 2.44 -15.11 -10.17
CA THR A 41 2.02 -16.16 -9.22
C THR A 41 3.14 -16.50 -8.22
N MET A 42 4.39 -16.59 -8.67
CA MET A 42 5.54 -16.81 -7.77
C MET A 42 5.69 -15.67 -6.77
N LEU A 43 5.58 -14.43 -7.23
CA LEU A 43 5.63 -13.26 -6.35
C LEU A 43 4.50 -13.25 -5.32
N ASN A 44 3.26 -13.54 -5.74
CA ASN A 44 2.13 -13.61 -4.80
C ASN A 44 2.30 -14.70 -3.73
N LEU A 45 2.94 -15.83 -4.06
CA LEU A 45 3.27 -16.84 -3.08
C LEU A 45 4.37 -16.37 -2.13
N ALA A 46 5.40 -15.71 -2.66
CA ALA A 46 6.50 -15.18 -1.86
C ALA A 46 6.05 -14.12 -0.86
N LEU A 47 5.14 -13.23 -1.24
CA LEU A 47 4.58 -12.19 -0.38
C LEU A 47 3.77 -12.74 0.81
N ARG A 48 3.37 -14.02 0.78
CA ARG A 48 2.70 -14.69 1.90
C ARG A 48 3.68 -15.32 2.90
N MET A 49 4.95 -15.39 2.54
CA MET A 49 5.99 -16.01 3.37
C MET A 49 6.73 -14.93 4.16
N PRO A 50 7.18 -15.22 5.38
CA PRO A 50 8.05 -14.32 6.14
C PRO A 50 9.44 -14.28 5.49
N TYR A 51 9.63 -13.41 4.50
CA TYR A 51 10.91 -13.18 3.84
C TYR A 51 11.28 -11.69 3.96
N HIS A 52 11.94 -11.34 5.06
CA HIS A 52 12.28 -9.96 5.43
C HIS A 52 13.07 -9.21 4.34
N LYS A 53 14.05 -9.87 3.69
CA LYS A 53 14.83 -9.26 2.61
C LYS A 53 14.02 -8.97 1.34
N LEU A 54 12.84 -9.59 1.18
CA LEU A 54 12.00 -9.34 0.00
C LEU A 54 11.64 -7.87 -0.09
N ILE A 55 11.17 -7.29 1.02
CA ILE A 55 10.70 -5.90 1.07
C ILE A 55 11.85 -4.97 0.63
N ASP A 56 13.03 -5.16 1.19
CA ASP A 56 14.21 -4.35 0.84
C ASP A 56 14.58 -4.47 -0.64
N GLN A 57 14.51 -5.69 -1.19
CA GLN A 57 14.80 -5.94 -2.60
C GLN A 57 13.75 -5.34 -3.53
N LEU A 58 12.46 -5.38 -3.14
CA LEU A 58 11.37 -4.75 -3.89
C LEU A 58 11.52 -3.22 -3.86
N LEU A 59 11.78 -2.63 -2.68
CA LEU A 59 11.98 -1.18 -2.51
C LEU A 59 13.24 -0.67 -3.20
N SER A 60 14.30 -1.49 -3.30
CA SER A 60 15.51 -1.14 -4.07
C SER A 60 15.25 -0.99 -5.57
N SER A 61 14.16 -1.55 -6.10
CA SER A 61 13.97 -1.67 -7.53
C SER A 61 12.98 -0.63 -8.06
N SER A 62 13.50 0.39 -8.74
CA SER A 62 12.70 1.37 -9.48
C SER A 62 11.87 0.77 -10.63
N LEU A 63 12.11 -0.50 -10.98
CA LEU A 63 11.34 -1.20 -12.02
C LEU A 63 10.09 -1.88 -11.45
N PHE A 64 10.03 -2.13 -10.14
CA PHE A 64 9.03 -3.00 -9.54
C PHE A 64 7.61 -2.47 -9.75
N LEU A 65 7.28 -1.31 -9.19
CA LEU A 65 5.94 -0.72 -9.29
C LEU A 65 5.53 -0.43 -10.75
N PRO A 66 6.38 0.19 -11.60
CA PRO A 66 6.05 0.39 -13.01
C PRO A 66 5.78 -0.91 -13.78
N SER A 67 6.49 -1.99 -13.44
CA SER A 67 6.27 -3.30 -14.09
C SER A 67 4.94 -3.95 -13.68
N LEU A 68 4.50 -3.77 -12.42
CA LEU A 68 3.16 -4.19 -12.00
C LEU A 68 2.08 -3.37 -12.71
N MET A 69 2.29 -2.07 -12.86
CA MET A 69 1.35 -1.21 -13.60
C MET A 69 1.16 -1.70 -15.04
N ASN A 70 2.25 -2.07 -15.72
CA ASN A 70 2.17 -2.66 -17.05
C ASN A 70 1.32 -3.96 -17.08
N LEU A 71 1.44 -4.81 -16.06
CA LEU A 71 0.61 -6.02 -15.96
C LEU A 71 -0.86 -5.72 -15.68
N LEU A 72 -1.19 -4.60 -15.05
CA LEU A 72 -2.59 -4.17 -14.84
C LEU A 72 -3.27 -3.70 -16.12
N GLU A 73 -2.50 -3.29 -17.13
CA GLU A 73 -2.99 -2.91 -18.45
C GLU A 73 -2.95 -4.07 -19.46
N HIS A 74 -2.51 -5.25 -19.04
CA HIS A 74 -2.40 -6.43 -19.89
C HIS A 74 -3.77 -6.97 -20.34
N GLN A 75 -3.92 -7.40 -21.60
CA GLN A 75 -5.20 -7.88 -22.17
C GLN A 75 -5.89 -9.05 -21.40
N SER A 76 -5.11 -9.91 -20.75
CA SER A 76 -5.63 -11.03 -19.96
C SER A 76 -6.13 -10.59 -18.58
N ALA A 77 -7.45 -10.67 -18.37
CA ALA A 77 -8.09 -10.41 -17.08
C ALA A 77 -7.50 -11.24 -15.93
N ILE A 78 -7.01 -12.46 -16.20
CA ILE A 78 -6.40 -13.32 -15.18
C ILE A 78 -5.08 -12.74 -14.69
N ILE A 79 -4.24 -12.22 -15.60
CA ILE A 79 -2.97 -11.58 -15.24
C ILE A 79 -3.26 -10.31 -14.44
N ARG A 80 -4.15 -9.45 -14.95
CA ARG A 80 -4.56 -8.21 -14.26
C ARG A 80 -5.09 -8.49 -12.84
N GLY A 81 -5.96 -9.49 -12.69
CA GLY A 81 -6.50 -9.87 -11.38
C GLY A 81 -5.45 -10.42 -10.42
N LYS A 82 -4.46 -11.18 -10.93
CA LYS A 82 -3.32 -11.62 -10.12
C LYS A 82 -2.42 -10.46 -9.69
N THR A 83 -2.30 -9.45 -10.54
CA THR A 83 -1.56 -8.23 -10.19
C THR A 83 -2.30 -7.40 -9.15
N LEU A 84 -3.63 -7.28 -9.23
CA LEU A 84 -4.44 -6.68 -8.15
C LEU A 84 -4.24 -7.42 -6.83
N LEU A 85 -4.18 -8.76 -6.86
CA LEU A 85 -3.86 -9.56 -5.68
C LEU A 85 -2.44 -9.27 -5.15
N THR A 86 -1.46 -8.97 -6.02
CA THR A 86 -0.13 -8.51 -5.57
C THR A 86 -0.25 -7.24 -4.74
N PHE A 87 -1.03 -6.24 -5.19
CA PHE A 87 -1.27 -5.02 -4.41
C PHE A 87 -1.99 -5.30 -3.08
N VAL A 88 -3.00 -6.18 -3.08
CA VAL A 88 -3.65 -6.64 -1.83
C VAL A 88 -2.62 -7.18 -0.83
N LEU A 89 -1.72 -8.05 -1.29
CA LEU A 89 -0.71 -8.66 -0.44
C LEU A 89 0.33 -7.64 0.05
N LEU A 90 0.76 -6.72 -0.81
CA LEU A 90 1.67 -5.64 -0.43
C LEU A 90 1.04 -4.74 0.64
N PHE A 91 -0.21 -4.31 0.46
CA PHE A 91 -0.88 -3.42 1.42
C PHE A 91 -1.15 -4.10 2.76
N LYS A 92 -1.44 -5.41 2.77
CA LYS A 92 -1.55 -6.20 4.00
C LYS A 92 -0.22 -6.43 4.71
N LEU A 93 0.89 -6.45 3.95
CA LEU A 93 2.23 -6.60 4.49
C LEU A 93 2.68 -5.31 5.18
N ASP A 94 2.50 -4.18 4.49
CA ASP A 94 2.76 -2.84 5.00
C ASP A 94 1.93 -1.83 4.20
N PHE A 95 1.05 -1.08 4.87
CA PHE A 95 0.16 -0.14 4.20
C PHE A 95 0.91 0.99 3.48
N ARG A 96 2.19 1.27 3.83
CA ARG A 96 3.02 2.30 3.18
C ARG A 96 3.27 2.01 1.70
N TRP A 97 3.14 0.76 1.27
CA TRP A 97 3.08 0.41 -0.15
C TRP A 97 1.97 1.14 -0.90
N MET A 98 0.86 1.46 -0.22
CA MET A 98 -0.25 2.22 -0.80
C MET A 98 0.17 3.65 -1.11
N SER A 99 0.90 4.29 -0.20
CA SER A 99 1.49 5.61 -0.40
C SER A 99 2.48 5.63 -1.55
N LEU A 100 3.37 4.63 -1.64
CA LEU A 100 4.31 4.50 -2.77
C LEU A 100 3.59 4.29 -4.10
N ALA A 101 2.61 3.38 -4.14
CA ALA A 101 1.83 3.12 -5.35
C ALA A 101 1.09 4.38 -5.81
N GLN A 102 0.52 5.16 -4.89
CA GLN A 102 -0.13 6.42 -5.23
C GLN A 102 0.87 7.49 -5.69
N GLN A 103 2.02 7.63 -5.03
CA GLN A 103 3.07 8.59 -5.40
C GLN A 103 3.60 8.32 -6.81
N GLU A 104 4.02 7.08 -7.08
CA GLU A 104 4.70 6.69 -8.32
C GLU A 104 3.75 6.43 -9.49
N LEU A 105 2.61 5.77 -9.25
CA LEU A 105 1.75 5.26 -10.32
C LEU A 105 0.44 6.04 -10.48
N LYS A 106 0.12 6.97 -9.55
CA LYS A 106 -1.23 7.53 -9.42
C LYS A 106 -2.28 6.42 -9.34
N PHE A 107 -1.98 5.40 -8.54
CA PHE A 107 -2.71 4.14 -8.50
C PHE A 107 -4.23 4.30 -8.28
N PHE A 108 -4.66 5.22 -7.43
CA PHE A 108 -6.10 5.43 -7.20
C PHE A 108 -6.81 6.04 -8.40
N ASN A 109 -6.14 6.91 -9.16
CA ASN A 109 -6.68 7.45 -10.42
C ASN A 109 -6.88 6.32 -11.44
N PHE A 110 -5.96 5.34 -11.46
CA PHE A 110 -6.12 4.14 -12.26
C PHE A 110 -7.34 3.32 -11.81
N LEU A 111 -7.50 3.07 -10.51
CA LEU A 111 -8.65 2.33 -9.98
C LEU A 111 -9.98 3.02 -10.33
N ASP A 112 -10.04 4.35 -10.22
CA ASP A 112 -11.20 5.15 -10.59
C ASP A 112 -11.57 5.02 -12.06
N ARG A 113 -10.57 4.86 -12.94
CA ARG A 113 -10.79 4.62 -14.37
C ARG A 113 -11.33 3.22 -14.63
N VAL A 114 -10.73 2.20 -14.02
CA VAL A 114 -11.04 0.78 -14.34
C VAL A 114 -12.27 0.23 -13.60
N GLN A 115 -12.80 0.94 -12.60
CA GLN A 115 -14.03 0.52 -11.90
C GLN A 115 -15.24 0.38 -12.83
N ARG A 116 -15.21 1.03 -14.01
CA ARG A 116 -16.31 1.00 -14.99
C ARG A 116 -16.20 -0.15 -16.00
N GLU A 117 -15.15 -0.97 -15.92
CA GLU A 117 -14.94 -2.07 -16.86
C GLU A 117 -15.95 -3.22 -16.67
N SER A 118 -16.36 -3.85 -17.77
CA SER A 118 -17.40 -4.89 -17.77
C SER A 118 -16.91 -6.29 -17.38
N ASN A 119 -15.60 -6.53 -17.31
CA ASN A 119 -15.07 -7.86 -17.04
C ASN A 119 -15.35 -8.29 -15.58
N LYS A 120 -16.29 -9.23 -15.39
CA LYS A 120 -16.74 -9.69 -14.07
C LYS A 120 -15.62 -10.25 -13.18
N TYR A 121 -14.67 -10.98 -13.76
CA TYR A 121 -13.55 -11.54 -13.01
C TYR A 121 -12.65 -10.42 -12.47
N PHE A 122 -12.27 -9.49 -13.34
CA PHE A 122 -11.45 -8.34 -12.94
C PHE A 122 -12.17 -7.47 -11.91
N GLN A 123 -13.46 -7.19 -12.10
CA GLN A 123 -14.28 -6.46 -11.12
C GLN A 123 -14.31 -7.15 -9.75
N SER A 124 -14.42 -8.48 -9.71
CA SER A 124 -14.38 -9.22 -8.45
C SER A 124 -13.03 -9.09 -7.75
N CYS A 125 -11.92 -9.12 -8.50
CA CYS A 125 -10.59 -8.86 -7.96
C CYS A 125 -10.44 -7.41 -7.48
N LEU A 126 -11.00 -6.44 -8.21
CA LEU A 126 -10.98 -5.04 -7.85
C LEU A 126 -11.75 -4.80 -6.56
N PHE A 127 -12.95 -5.36 -6.40
CA PHE A 127 -13.71 -5.24 -5.16
C PHE A 127 -12.97 -5.85 -3.96
N CYS A 128 -12.33 -7.02 -4.14
CA CYS A 128 -11.48 -7.60 -3.09
C CYS A 128 -10.33 -6.66 -2.67
N LEU A 129 -9.72 -5.96 -3.62
CA LEU A 129 -8.71 -4.94 -3.32
C LEU A 129 -9.32 -3.75 -2.56
N VAL A 130 -10.47 -3.26 -3.01
CA VAL A 130 -11.15 -2.11 -2.39
C VAL A 130 -11.54 -2.43 -0.96
N ASP A 131 -12.16 -3.59 -0.73
CA ASP A 131 -12.58 -4.02 0.61
C ASP A 131 -11.37 -4.20 1.52
N THR A 132 -10.26 -4.76 1.01
CA THR A 132 -9.00 -4.84 1.77
C THR A 132 -8.47 -3.46 2.17
N ILE A 133 -8.52 -2.48 1.27
CA ILE A 133 -8.05 -1.12 1.57
C ILE A 133 -8.92 -0.49 2.65
N ILE A 134 -10.24 -0.69 2.58
CA ILE A 134 -11.18 -0.18 3.60
C ILE A 134 -10.86 -0.80 4.97
N ASP A 135 -10.64 -2.11 5.03
CA ASP A 135 -10.26 -2.79 6.27
C ASP A 135 -8.97 -2.21 6.86
N ILE A 136 -7.95 -2.00 6.03
CA ILE A 136 -6.67 -1.39 6.44
C ILE A 136 -6.89 0.03 6.96
N VAL A 137 -7.68 0.83 6.25
CA VAL A 137 -7.98 2.22 6.62
C VAL A 137 -8.70 2.28 7.98
N SER A 138 -9.64 1.36 8.25
CA SER A 138 -10.28 1.25 9.56
C SER A 138 -9.29 0.95 10.68
N VAL A 139 -8.29 0.09 10.41
CA VAL A 139 -7.19 -0.17 11.37
C VAL A 139 -6.35 1.08 11.60
N ILE A 140 -5.97 1.79 10.53
CA ILE A 140 -5.23 3.05 10.62
C ILE A 140 -5.98 4.07 11.48
N PHE A 141 -7.28 4.26 11.25
CA PHE A 141 -8.09 5.19 12.04
C PHE A 141 -8.12 4.83 13.52
N LYS A 142 -8.21 3.53 13.83
CA LYS A 142 -8.17 3.07 15.22
C LYS A 142 -6.83 3.41 15.87
N THR A 143 -5.71 3.12 15.20
CA THR A 143 -4.36 3.46 15.69
C THR A 143 -4.23 4.95 15.96
N VAL A 144 -4.57 5.79 14.97
CA VAL A 144 -4.48 7.26 15.10
C VAL A 144 -5.36 7.81 16.23
N LYS A 145 -6.57 7.26 16.41
CA LYS A 145 -7.47 7.63 17.50
C LYS A 145 -6.89 7.25 18.87
N ASP A 146 -6.28 6.07 18.97
CA ASP A 146 -5.67 5.60 20.21
C ASP A 146 -4.42 6.42 20.55
N GLU A 147 -3.62 6.80 19.54
CA GLU A 147 -2.46 7.69 19.71
C GLU A 147 -2.86 9.10 20.14
N SER A 148 -3.80 9.72 19.43
CA SER A 148 -4.29 11.06 19.77
C SER A 148 -4.86 11.14 21.19
N SER A 149 -5.54 10.07 21.64
CA SER A 149 -6.02 9.96 23.02
C SER A 149 -4.90 9.86 24.06
N LYS A 150 -3.70 9.37 23.70
CA LYS A 150 -2.52 9.33 24.58
C LYS A 150 -1.84 10.70 24.68
N ILE A 151 -1.76 11.45 23.57
CA ILE A 151 -1.22 12.83 23.56
C ILE A 151 -1.94 13.70 24.60
N ILE A 152 -3.28 13.63 24.62
CA ILE A 152 -4.14 14.38 25.55
C ILE A 152 -3.84 14.05 27.02
N LYS A 153 -3.43 12.81 27.31
CA LYS A 153 -3.30 12.32 28.70
C LYS A 153 -1.93 12.57 29.32
N VAL A 154 -0.87 12.68 28.51
CA VAL A 154 0.50 12.62 29.03
C VAL A 154 1.24 13.96 28.95
N GLY A 155 0.88 14.88 28.04
CA GLY A 155 1.58 16.16 27.90
C GLY A 155 3.05 15.94 27.48
N ASP A 156 3.36 16.22 26.22
CA ASP A 156 4.64 15.90 25.57
C ASP A 156 4.94 14.40 25.49
N ILE A 157 4.40 13.77 24.43
CA ILE A 157 4.99 12.54 23.90
C ILE A 157 5.92 12.96 22.77
N ASP A 158 7.21 12.85 23.03
CA ASP A 158 8.30 12.96 22.08
C ASP A 158 8.17 11.81 21.05
N PHE A 159 7.51 12.07 19.92
CA PHE A 159 7.16 11.07 18.90
C PHE A 159 8.37 10.39 18.23
N ASP A 160 9.57 10.88 18.49
CA ASP A 160 10.74 10.67 17.62
C ASP A 160 11.86 9.82 18.23
N LYS A 161 11.77 9.45 19.52
CA LYS A 161 12.94 8.86 20.20
C LYS A 161 13.33 7.44 19.77
N ASP A 162 12.42 6.68 19.16
CA ASP A 162 12.65 5.26 18.82
C ASP A 162 12.35 4.90 17.35
N ARG A 163 12.01 5.88 16.49
CA ARG A 163 11.67 5.58 15.09
C ARG A 163 12.97 5.42 14.28
N LYS A 164 13.35 4.17 14.01
CA LYS A 164 14.41 3.89 13.03
C LYS A 164 13.94 4.31 11.64
N ASP A 165 14.70 5.18 10.99
CA ASP A 165 14.53 5.52 9.57
C ASP A 165 14.38 4.23 8.76
N SER A 166 13.19 4.03 8.21
CA SER A 166 12.92 2.89 7.36
C SER A 166 13.19 3.28 5.90
N LYS A 167 13.50 2.30 5.07
CA LYS A 167 13.69 2.51 3.63
C LYS A 167 12.47 3.12 2.94
N PHE A 168 11.27 2.99 3.52
CA PHE A 168 10.08 3.70 3.04
C PHE A 168 10.21 5.21 3.22
N ASP A 169 10.75 5.66 4.36
CA ASP A 169 10.90 7.09 4.69
C ASP A 169 11.93 7.75 3.77
N GLU A 170 12.96 7.01 3.33
CA GLU A 170 13.90 7.45 2.31
C GLU A 170 13.24 7.71 0.94
N ILE A 171 12.23 6.92 0.55
CA ILE A 171 11.62 6.95 -0.80
C ILE A 171 10.37 7.84 -0.84
N LEU A 172 9.66 7.97 0.27
CA LEU A 172 8.47 8.80 0.40
C LEU A 172 8.85 10.28 0.53
N HIS A 173 9.01 10.95 -0.61
CA HIS A 173 9.48 12.34 -0.67
C HIS A 173 8.37 13.42 -0.62
N ARG A 174 7.15 13.11 -0.16
CA ARG A 174 6.10 14.15 -0.09
C ARG A 174 6.39 15.14 1.03
N THR A 175 6.24 16.43 0.75
CA THR A 175 6.37 17.53 1.72
C THR A 175 5.49 17.31 2.95
N GLU A 176 4.30 16.77 2.74
CA GLU A 176 3.32 16.44 3.78
C GLU A 176 3.86 15.39 4.78
N TYR A 177 4.76 14.49 4.37
CA TYR A 177 5.43 13.54 5.28
C TYR A 177 6.56 14.17 6.09
N LYS A 178 7.10 15.32 5.67
CA LYS A 178 8.11 16.06 6.45
C LYS A 178 7.49 16.88 7.57
N GLU A 179 6.24 17.30 7.40
CA GLU A 179 5.48 18.10 8.37
C GLU A 179 4.70 17.23 9.36
N LEU A 180 4.34 16.00 8.97
CA LEU A 180 3.63 15.04 9.80
C LEU A 180 4.59 14.04 10.45
N GLN A 181 4.54 13.91 11.78
CA GLN A 181 5.40 13.00 12.53
C GLN A 181 4.67 11.73 12.97
N GLY A 182 5.41 10.63 13.18
CA GLY A 182 4.88 9.36 13.69
C GLY A 182 3.74 8.80 12.83
N ASP A 183 2.70 8.29 13.50
CA ASP A 183 1.53 7.72 12.81
C ASP A 183 0.61 8.77 12.19
N LEU A 184 0.88 10.08 12.35
CA LEU A 184 0.13 11.12 11.64
C LEU A 184 0.43 11.12 10.14
N THR A 185 1.57 10.57 9.74
CA THR A 185 1.91 10.33 8.32
C THR A 185 0.84 9.52 7.58
N HIS A 186 0.07 8.69 8.29
CA HIS A 186 -1.04 7.92 7.72
C HIS A 186 -2.20 8.82 7.22
N PHE A 187 -2.30 10.09 7.65
CA PHE A 187 -3.31 10.99 7.11
C PHE A 187 -3.14 11.30 5.63
N VAL A 188 -1.90 11.26 5.13
CA VAL A 188 -1.63 11.53 3.71
C VAL A 188 -2.33 10.50 2.83
N ILE A 189 -2.28 9.21 3.20
CA ILE A 189 -2.94 8.16 2.43
C ILE A 189 -4.47 8.22 2.56
N ILE A 190 -4.98 8.59 3.74
CA ILE A 190 -6.42 8.84 3.96
C ILE A 190 -6.89 9.96 3.03
N LEU A 191 -6.14 11.07 2.96
CA LEU A 191 -6.48 12.20 2.10
C LEU A 191 -6.48 11.79 0.62
N ASP A 192 -5.48 11.04 0.17
CA ASP A 192 -5.43 10.52 -1.20
C ASP A 192 -6.65 9.63 -1.51
N LEU A 193 -7.06 8.78 -0.58
CA LEU A 193 -8.24 7.92 -0.72
C LEU A 193 -9.56 8.71 -0.72
N MET A 194 -9.67 9.78 0.09
CA MET A 194 -10.84 10.67 0.09
C MET A 194 -11.01 11.42 -1.25
N ASN A 195 -9.91 11.64 -1.96
CA ASN A 195 -9.92 12.26 -3.29
C ASN A 195 -10.29 11.26 -4.41
N SER A 196 -10.25 9.95 -4.13
CA SER A 196 -10.59 8.91 -5.11
C SER A 196 -12.08 8.55 -5.07
N GLN A 197 -12.70 8.42 -6.24
CA GLN A 197 -14.14 8.21 -6.36
C GLN A 197 -14.59 6.84 -5.86
N ILE A 198 -13.80 5.80 -6.11
CA ILE A 198 -14.10 4.42 -5.72
C ILE A 198 -14.07 4.23 -4.19
N PHE A 199 -13.28 5.06 -3.48
CA PHE A 199 -13.08 4.97 -2.04
C PHE A 199 -13.87 6.00 -1.22
N LYS A 200 -14.02 7.23 -1.74
CA LYS A 200 -14.61 8.37 -1.00
C LYS A 200 -15.91 8.02 -0.28
N SER A 201 -16.88 7.45 -0.99
CA SER A 201 -18.19 7.10 -0.42
C SER A 201 -18.15 5.94 0.58
N ARG A 202 -17.09 5.14 0.55
CA ARG A 202 -16.90 3.98 1.43
C ARG A 202 -16.11 4.32 2.69
N ILE A 203 -15.21 5.31 2.62
CA ILE A 203 -14.37 5.75 3.74
C ILE A 203 -15.08 6.81 4.59
N ILE A 204 -15.84 7.71 3.97
CA ILE A 204 -16.56 8.77 4.70
C ILE A 204 -17.75 8.14 5.43
N SER A 205 -17.48 7.61 6.62
CA SER A 205 -18.47 7.09 7.56
C SER A 205 -18.73 8.10 8.70
N THR A 206 -19.81 7.91 9.45
CA THR A 206 -20.06 8.71 10.67
C THR A 206 -18.91 8.59 11.67
N GLU A 207 -18.32 7.40 11.81
CA GLU A 207 -17.17 7.18 12.68
C GLU A 207 -15.93 7.95 12.22
N PHE A 208 -15.68 8.00 10.92
CA PHE A 208 -14.61 8.81 10.32
C PHE A 208 -14.78 10.30 10.66
N ILE A 209 -16.00 10.84 10.47
CA ILE A 209 -16.30 12.25 10.74
C ILE A 209 -16.12 12.55 12.23
N VAL A 210 -16.62 11.69 13.12
CA VAL A 210 -16.49 11.86 14.57
C VAL A 210 -15.02 11.82 15.01
N THR A 211 -14.23 10.89 14.47
CA THR A 211 -12.80 10.77 14.80
C THR A 211 -12.02 11.98 14.32
N THR A 212 -12.30 12.44 13.10
CA THR A 212 -11.69 13.66 12.53
C THR A 212 -12.08 14.91 13.32
N SER A 213 -13.35 15.03 13.74
CA SER A 213 -13.82 16.14 14.59
C SER A 213 -13.06 16.19 15.91
N LYS A 214 -12.92 15.03 16.58
CA LYS A 214 -12.18 14.94 17.85
C LYS A 214 -10.70 15.32 17.69
N LEU A 215 -10.07 14.92 16.58
CA LEU A 215 -8.71 15.33 16.27
C LEU A 215 -8.59 16.85 16.06
N LEU A 216 -9.52 17.44 15.33
CA LEU A 216 -9.56 18.89 15.12
C LEU A 216 -9.76 19.64 16.44
N GLU A 217 -10.63 19.15 17.33
CA GLU A 217 -10.81 19.69 18.68
C GLU A 217 -9.52 19.63 19.51
N ILE A 218 -8.78 18.51 19.43
CA ILE A 218 -7.48 18.35 20.11
C ILE A 218 -6.46 19.35 19.57
N MET A 219 -6.36 19.50 18.25
CA MET A 219 -5.44 20.44 17.62
C MET A 219 -5.80 21.90 17.95
N GLN A 220 -7.08 22.24 17.98
CA GLN A 220 -7.55 23.55 18.38
C GLN A 220 -7.28 23.82 19.86
N GLY A 221 -7.48 22.82 20.74
CA GLY A 221 -7.17 22.92 22.16
C GLY A 221 -5.68 23.08 22.46
N ALA A 222 -4.80 22.38 21.72
CA ALA A 222 -3.35 22.50 21.85
C ALA A 222 -2.82 23.88 21.42
N ASN A 223 -3.47 24.53 20.46
CA ASN A 223 -3.11 25.90 20.02
C ASN A 223 -3.54 27.00 21.01
N PHE A 224 -4.33 26.69 22.05
CA PHE A 224 -4.76 27.67 23.07
C PHE A 224 -3.87 27.71 24.32
N THR A 225 -2.88 26.82 24.47
CA THR A 225 -1.90 26.88 25.57
C THR A 225 -0.63 27.66 25.22
N GLY A 226 -0.53 28.20 24.00
CA GLY A 226 0.50 29.15 23.60
C GLY A 226 -0.10 30.49 23.24
N SER A 227 0.16 31.50 24.07
CA SER A 227 -0.19 32.93 23.91
C SER A 227 -1.49 33.38 24.60
N ILE A 228 -1.41 33.69 25.90
CA ILE A 228 -1.52 35.06 26.43
C ILE A 228 -0.46 35.22 27.52
#